data_AF-M2R0F9-F1
#
_entry.id   AF-M2R0F9-F1
#
_cell.length_a   1.000
_cell.length_b   1.000
_cell.length_c   1.000
_cell.angle_alpha   90.00
_cell.angle_beta   90.00
_cell.angle_gamma   90.00
#
_symmetry.space_group_name_H-M   'P 1'
#
loop_
_entity.id
_entity.type
_entity.pdbx_description
1 polymer ?
#
loop_
_entity_poly.entity_id
_entity_poly.type
_entity_poly.pdbx_seq_one_letter_code
_entity_poly.pdbx_strand_id
1 'polypeptide(L)'
;MKINPPLIFLDISFISKYFNQIQTFRGNLVEYQTEINEIFFKQIYWFEINVLTTINLINSQYYDKIIEIRIEVNDIIRLHLLKNVQRIIIYHFHGKLLSFSSINKKNKIKKIVIYHKEKLNEYEINSLLHFCQRFNTISISLISSYFAEQLFYISNLKLFSYDIFNDENEKNIPNYFKSYSNSFEENQINNIEKQFDIFNDNSLWELCNIKMTQLILIINQNTINFLDLTCFEVLTHFQLNISSGKHLKLTLPNSLQSCSLNGNTLWVNNLKELSHLNSFYVNSNYGPLIKQQTKIKQKKICLPSSVESCFIKTMNYNARLGSLLDLNLLKQLNISGVVSSMDCSNNNSLTSLLINSSSPIITITFNSHLNYINITNKKGKILFKNFDVIKTIKCLSIDGDFDKLDLSNIISIKDLSLSSSSKKTTVLFPHYDQTQLQHYFTSVGIKPKPKSIILCCNSLILRGNFLVSKLFLVLSHITIPTIECPLLNRIILHYQNVECIGFDLLTQKLKILSPLNKCCSCVSILSNITQLNQKKITLLYKTKVFLLCSPKMNKNPPRSKSRTTNQKRLFGSKSPNKGLYLLSDDTSSSSSDLDDDIKQYIYHSDV
;
A
#
# COMPACT_ATOMS: atom_id res chain seq x y z
N MET A 1 34.38 -27.67 22.68
CA MET A 1 34.53 -28.33 21.36
C MET A 1 33.65 -29.56 21.34
N LYS A 2 32.57 -29.59 20.55
CA LYS A 2 31.81 -30.82 20.28
C LYS A 2 32.56 -31.58 19.18
N ILE A 3 33.53 -32.40 19.56
CA ILE A 3 34.17 -33.33 18.62
C ILE A 3 33.19 -34.48 18.47
N ASN A 4 32.48 -34.56 17.34
CA ASN A 4 31.88 -35.81 16.89
C ASN A 4 33.06 -36.66 16.41
N PRO A 5 33.46 -37.74 17.11
CA PRO A 5 34.51 -38.60 16.60
C PRO A 5 34.04 -39.16 15.25
N PRO A 6 34.92 -39.20 14.22
CA PRO A 6 34.58 -39.78 12.94
C PRO A 6 34.14 -41.24 13.11
N LEU A 7 33.30 -41.69 12.17
CA LEU A 7 32.68 -43.02 12.03
C LEU A 7 33.66 -44.21 11.91
N ILE A 8 34.90 -44.07 12.35
CA ILE A 8 35.94 -45.08 12.24
C ILE A 8 36.09 -45.75 13.59
N PHE A 9 35.87 -47.07 13.59
CA PHE A 9 36.12 -48.00 14.69
C PHE A 9 37.45 -47.65 15.39
N LEU A 10 37.34 -47.01 16.56
CA LEU A 10 38.46 -46.80 17.48
C LEU A 10 38.15 -47.66 18.70
N ASP A 11 39.07 -48.56 19.00
CA ASP A 11 39.10 -49.39 20.21
C ASP A 11 38.66 -48.57 21.44
N ILE A 12 37.65 -49.03 22.18
CA ILE A 12 37.09 -48.30 23.33
C ILE A 12 38.17 -48.06 24.38
N SER A 13 39.18 -48.93 24.47
CA SER A 13 40.33 -48.75 25.35
C SER A 13 41.18 -47.52 24.96
N PHE A 14 41.32 -47.23 23.66
CA PHE A 14 41.99 -46.03 23.17
C PHE A 14 41.17 -44.77 23.47
N ILE A 15 39.87 -44.80 23.19
CA ILE A 15 38.96 -43.67 23.38
C ILE A 15 38.90 -43.27 24.87
N SER A 16 38.72 -44.24 25.76
CA SER A 16 38.62 -44.02 27.21
C SER A 16 39.91 -43.49 27.83
N LYS A 17 41.07 -43.74 27.20
CA LYS A 17 42.38 -43.27 27.68
C LYS A 17 42.66 -41.79 27.35
N TYR A 18 42.15 -41.29 26.22
CA TYR A 18 42.48 -39.94 25.72
C TYR A 18 41.31 -38.95 25.79
N PHE A 19 40.07 -39.41 25.94
CA PHE A 19 38.88 -38.57 25.97
C PHE A 19 38.09 -38.77 27.27
N ASN A 20 38.52 -38.07 28.33
CA ASN A 20 37.94 -38.19 29.68
C ASN A 20 36.51 -37.62 29.83
N GLN A 21 35.87 -37.13 28.77
CA GLN A 21 34.57 -36.43 28.82
C GLN A 21 33.67 -36.77 27.62
N ILE A 22 33.41 -38.06 27.38
CA ILE A 22 32.52 -38.48 26.29
C ILE A 22 31.07 -38.43 26.76
N GLN A 23 30.33 -37.46 26.22
CA GLN A 23 28.93 -37.24 26.58
C GLN A 23 27.96 -38.19 25.84
N THR A 24 28.30 -38.61 24.63
CA THR A 24 27.43 -39.46 23.79
C THR A 24 28.27 -40.54 23.11
N PHE A 25 27.84 -41.80 23.20
CA PHE A 25 28.42 -42.91 22.44
C PHE A 25 27.52 -43.25 21.24
N ARG A 26 28.14 -43.42 20.07
CA ARG A 26 27.44 -43.68 18.82
C ARG A 26 28.05 -44.88 18.11
N GLY A 27 27.35 -46.00 17.99
CA GLY A 27 27.93 -47.25 17.45
C GLY A 27 27.10 -48.51 17.65
N ASN A 28 27.74 -49.68 17.51
CA ASN A 28 27.13 -50.99 17.72
C ASN A 28 27.21 -51.41 19.19
N LEU A 29 26.22 -51.00 19.99
CA LEU A 29 26.23 -51.27 21.44
C LEU A 29 26.32 -52.77 21.78
N VAL A 30 25.81 -53.67 20.94
CA VAL A 30 25.85 -55.12 21.19
C VAL A 30 27.26 -55.68 21.11
N GLU A 31 28.08 -55.21 20.16
CA GLU A 31 29.48 -55.62 20.03
C GLU A 31 30.33 -55.04 21.17
N TYR A 32 30.07 -53.79 21.55
CA TYR A 32 30.92 -53.03 22.46
C TYR A 32 30.56 -53.13 23.94
N GLN A 33 29.41 -53.73 24.28
CA GLN A 33 28.92 -53.76 25.67
C GLN A 33 29.86 -54.43 26.68
N THR A 34 30.72 -55.35 26.22
CA THR A 34 31.74 -56.02 27.05
C THR A 34 33.00 -55.19 27.26
N GLU A 35 33.25 -54.20 26.39
CA GLU A 35 34.41 -53.29 26.45
C GLU A 35 34.10 -52.01 27.25
N ILE A 36 32.82 -51.66 27.39
CA ILE A 36 32.36 -50.53 28.19
C ILE A 36 32.45 -50.89 29.68
N ASN A 37 33.53 -50.46 30.33
CA ASN A 37 33.68 -50.59 31.78
C ASN A 37 32.79 -49.58 32.55
N GLU A 38 32.68 -49.75 33.87
CA GLU A 38 31.82 -48.93 34.73
C GLU A 38 32.19 -47.43 34.69
N ILE A 39 33.48 -47.11 34.61
CA ILE A 39 33.98 -45.73 34.54
C ILE A 39 33.50 -45.07 33.25
N PHE A 40 33.63 -45.77 32.11
CA PHE A 40 33.20 -45.28 30.82
C PHE A 40 31.67 -45.16 30.73
N PHE A 41 30.95 -46.16 31.28
CA PHE A 41 29.50 -46.09 31.38
C PHE A 41 29.01 -44.88 32.19
N LYS A 42 29.68 -44.52 33.28
CA LYS A 42 29.32 -43.32 34.08
C LYS A 42 29.53 -42.01 33.31
N GLN A 43 30.51 -41.94 32.41
CA GLN A 43 30.79 -40.74 31.60
C GLN A 43 29.77 -40.53 30.49
N ILE A 44 29.30 -41.60 29.86
CA ILE A 44 28.31 -41.53 28.77
C ILE A 44 26.96 -41.10 29.34
N TYR A 45 26.43 -39.97 28.87
CA TYR A 45 25.06 -39.56 29.16
C TYR A 45 24.06 -40.31 28.29
N TRP A 46 24.37 -40.50 26.99
CA TRP A 46 23.44 -41.07 26.03
C TRP A 46 24.08 -42.04 25.01
N PHE A 47 23.31 -43.03 24.57
CA PHE A 47 23.65 -43.98 23.50
C PHE A 47 22.81 -43.73 22.23
N GLU A 48 23.50 -43.64 21.10
CA GLU A 48 22.94 -43.60 19.75
C GLU A 48 23.34 -44.88 18.99
N ILE A 49 22.40 -45.81 18.83
CA ILE A 49 22.66 -47.11 18.19
C ILE A 49 22.44 -46.96 16.69
N ASN A 50 23.53 -47.03 15.92
CA ASN A 50 23.52 -46.79 14.48
C ASN A 50 23.40 -48.04 13.62
N VAL A 51 23.45 -49.21 14.24
CA VAL A 51 23.38 -50.51 13.56
C VAL A 51 22.01 -51.11 13.86
N LEU A 52 21.45 -51.84 12.89
CA LEU A 52 20.22 -52.59 13.11
C LEU A 52 20.45 -53.60 14.24
N THR A 53 19.62 -53.55 15.29
CA THR A 53 19.86 -54.32 16.51
C THR A 53 18.55 -54.83 17.11
N THR A 54 18.61 -56.02 17.71
CA THR A 54 17.54 -56.59 18.53
C THR A 54 17.68 -56.14 19.98
N ILE A 55 16.63 -55.55 20.55
CA ILE A 55 16.65 -54.94 21.89
C ILE A 55 17.11 -55.93 22.97
N ASN A 56 16.70 -57.21 22.87
CA ASN A 56 17.07 -58.24 23.85
C ASN A 56 18.57 -58.57 23.92
N LEU A 57 19.35 -58.19 22.91
CA LEU A 57 20.80 -58.40 22.90
C LEU A 57 21.55 -57.31 23.67
N ILE A 58 20.86 -56.24 24.05
CA ILE A 58 21.42 -55.12 24.81
C ILE A 58 21.21 -55.40 26.30
N ASN A 59 22.28 -55.31 27.10
CA ASN A 59 22.16 -55.43 28.55
C ASN A 59 21.21 -54.36 29.13
N SER A 60 20.31 -54.78 30.02
CA SER A 60 19.24 -53.94 30.59
C SER A 60 19.75 -52.70 31.34
N GLN A 61 21.00 -52.74 31.83
CA GLN A 61 21.65 -51.59 32.46
C GLN A 61 21.78 -50.36 31.54
N TYR A 62 21.72 -50.55 30.22
CA TYR A 62 21.85 -49.46 29.24
C TYR A 62 20.50 -48.84 28.83
N TYR A 63 19.35 -49.45 29.19
CA TYR A 63 18.03 -49.08 28.66
C TYR A 63 17.57 -47.65 28.98
N ASP A 64 18.08 -47.05 30.05
CA ASP A 64 17.78 -45.68 30.45
C ASP A 64 18.63 -44.64 29.72
N LYS A 65 19.78 -45.03 29.15
CA LYS A 65 20.67 -44.11 28.43
C LYS A 65 20.49 -44.14 26.91
N ILE A 66 19.68 -45.04 26.36
CA ILE A 66 19.44 -45.11 24.90
C ILE A 66 18.50 -43.99 24.44
N ILE A 67 18.96 -43.16 23.50
CA ILE A 67 18.19 -42.05 22.91
C ILE A 67 17.84 -42.26 21.43
N GLU A 68 18.64 -43.03 20.69
CA GLU A 68 18.42 -43.39 19.29
C GLU A 68 18.64 -44.89 19.10
N ILE A 69 17.72 -45.56 18.40
CA ILE A 69 17.82 -46.99 18.11
C ILE A 69 17.32 -47.34 16.70
N ARG A 70 17.96 -48.33 16.07
CA ARG A 70 17.55 -48.95 14.81
C ARG A 70 17.11 -50.38 15.05
N ILE A 71 15.88 -50.71 14.70
CA ILE A 71 15.26 -52.00 14.98
C ILE A 71 14.51 -52.56 13.77
N GLU A 72 14.30 -53.86 13.77
CA GLU A 72 13.30 -54.48 12.89
C GLU A 72 11.88 -54.33 13.45
N VAL A 73 10.88 -54.46 12.58
CA VAL A 73 9.45 -54.41 12.95
C VAL A 73 9.10 -55.34 14.13
N ASN A 74 9.77 -56.49 14.24
CA ASN A 74 9.54 -57.48 15.31
C ASN A 74 9.86 -56.94 16.71
N ASP A 75 10.80 -56.00 16.81
CA ASP A 75 11.28 -55.46 18.08
C ASP A 75 10.50 -54.21 18.53
N ILE A 76 9.53 -53.72 17.74
CA ILE A 76 8.69 -52.58 18.12
C ILE A 76 7.99 -52.84 19.46
N ILE A 77 7.48 -54.06 19.64
CA ILE A 77 6.79 -54.42 20.88
C ILE A 77 7.70 -54.33 22.11
N ARG A 78 9.02 -54.37 21.95
CA ARG A 78 10.02 -54.32 23.03
C ARG A 78 10.52 -52.92 23.34
N LEU A 79 10.13 -51.90 22.56
CA LEU A 79 10.45 -50.50 22.84
C LEU A 79 9.93 -50.01 24.19
N HIS A 80 8.98 -50.72 24.82
CA HIS A 80 8.51 -50.43 26.17
C HIS A 80 9.58 -50.57 27.27
N LEU A 81 10.62 -51.36 27.01
CA LEU A 81 11.74 -51.59 27.92
C LEU A 81 12.66 -50.36 28.04
N LEU A 82 12.71 -49.55 26.98
CA LEU A 82 13.54 -48.35 26.90
C LEU A 82 12.80 -47.15 27.52
N LYS A 83 13.54 -46.27 28.23
CA LYS A 83 12.94 -45.18 29.03
C LYS A 83 13.07 -43.78 28.44
N ASN A 84 14.13 -43.52 27.67
CA ASN A 84 14.51 -42.17 27.23
C ASN A 84 14.64 -42.03 25.71
N VAL A 85 14.03 -42.95 24.96
CA VAL A 85 14.15 -42.96 23.49
C VAL A 85 13.52 -41.71 22.91
N GLN A 86 14.29 -41.01 22.08
CA GLN A 86 13.85 -39.82 21.35
C GLN A 86 13.76 -40.07 19.85
N ARG A 87 14.55 -41.01 19.32
CA ARG A 87 14.60 -41.31 17.90
C ARG A 87 14.51 -42.81 17.66
N ILE A 88 13.63 -43.21 16.76
CA ILE A 88 13.45 -44.62 16.39
C ILE A 88 13.56 -44.73 14.88
N ILE A 89 14.31 -45.72 14.42
CA ILE A 89 14.41 -46.06 13.01
C ILE A 89 13.97 -47.52 12.88
N ILE A 90 12.91 -47.74 12.13
CA ILE A 90 12.23 -49.03 11.98
C ILE A 90 12.47 -49.52 10.57
N TYR A 91 12.95 -50.76 10.48
CA TYR A 91 13.13 -51.47 9.24
C TYR A 91 12.07 -52.55 9.10
N HIS A 92 11.26 -52.43 8.05
CA HIS A 92 10.17 -53.32 7.72
C HIS A 92 10.37 -53.84 6.29
N PHE A 93 11.05 -54.98 6.23
CA PHE A 93 11.42 -55.66 4.99
C PHE A 93 10.67 -56.99 4.79
N HIS A 94 9.81 -57.37 5.74
CA HIS A 94 9.11 -58.66 5.78
C HIS A 94 7.63 -58.43 6.09
N GLY A 95 6.72 -59.17 5.45
CA GLY A 95 5.25 -59.01 5.47
C GLY A 95 4.53 -59.23 6.82
N LYS A 96 5.09 -58.72 7.90
CA LYS A 96 4.49 -58.68 9.24
C LYS A 96 3.87 -57.31 9.47
N LEU A 97 2.85 -57.26 10.32
CA LEU A 97 2.04 -56.07 10.48
C LEU A 97 2.73 -55.00 11.36
N LEU A 98 2.79 -53.75 10.89
CA LEU A 98 3.33 -52.62 11.66
C LEU A 98 2.36 -52.21 12.79
N SER A 99 2.69 -52.53 14.05
CA SER A 99 1.83 -52.22 15.22
C SER A 99 2.60 -51.55 16.35
N PHE A 100 2.11 -50.39 16.80
CA PHE A 100 2.70 -49.57 17.88
C PHE A 100 1.97 -49.71 19.23
N SER A 101 1.20 -50.77 19.41
CA SER A 101 0.24 -50.93 20.51
C SER A 101 0.84 -50.93 21.94
N SER A 102 2.11 -51.28 22.11
CA SER A 102 2.70 -51.62 23.41
C SER A 102 3.81 -50.68 23.93
N ILE A 103 4.01 -49.49 23.36
CA ILE A 103 5.13 -48.60 23.73
C ILE A 103 4.82 -47.80 25.01
N ASN A 104 5.81 -47.71 25.91
CA ASN A 104 5.73 -47.01 27.20
C ASN A 104 5.46 -45.50 27.03
N LYS A 105 4.44 -44.98 27.71
CA LYS A 105 4.05 -43.55 27.70
C LYS A 105 5.16 -42.60 28.19
N LYS A 106 6.15 -43.10 28.94
CA LYS A 106 7.25 -42.28 29.50
C LYS A 106 8.30 -41.85 28.46
N ASN A 107 8.33 -42.47 27.27
CA ASN A 107 9.29 -42.13 26.23
C ASN A 107 9.04 -40.72 25.65
N LYS A 108 10.12 -40.00 25.32
CA LYS A 108 10.07 -38.63 24.75
C LYS A 108 10.38 -38.67 23.25
N ILE A 109 9.61 -39.45 22.49
CA ILE A 109 9.85 -39.66 21.06
C ILE A 109 9.64 -38.35 20.32
N LYS A 110 10.66 -37.93 19.58
CA LYS A 110 10.70 -36.72 18.75
C LYS A 110 10.79 -37.04 17.27
N LYS A 111 11.40 -38.16 16.89
CA LYS A 111 11.55 -38.56 15.49
C LYS A 111 11.35 -40.06 15.29
N ILE A 112 10.63 -40.43 14.24
CA ILE A 112 10.49 -41.81 13.78
C ILE A 112 10.87 -41.84 12.31
N VAL A 113 11.67 -42.82 11.91
CA VAL A 113 11.94 -43.16 10.52
C VAL A 113 11.44 -44.58 10.29
N ILE A 114 10.67 -44.80 9.23
CA ILE A 114 10.09 -46.10 8.89
C ILE A 114 10.48 -46.42 7.46
N TYR A 115 11.24 -47.50 7.28
CA TYR A 115 11.47 -48.12 5.98
C TYR A 115 10.44 -49.22 5.82
N HIS A 116 9.48 -49.06 4.91
CA HIS A 116 8.38 -49.99 4.71
C HIS A 116 8.28 -50.37 3.24
N LYS A 117 8.77 -51.56 2.89
CA LYS A 117 8.87 -51.98 1.48
C LYS A 117 7.51 -52.00 0.76
N GLU A 118 6.45 -52.42 1.45
CA GLU A 118 5.10 -52.56 0.88
C GLU A 118 4.22 -51.32 1.12
N LYS A 119 3.01 -51.30 0.56
CA LYS A 119 2.01 -50.29 0.86
C LYS A 119 1.48 -50.48 2.29
N LEU A 120 1.50 -49.42 3.09
CA LEU A 120 0.87 -49.41 4.41
C LEU A 120 -0.64 -49.68 4.27
N ASN A 121 -1.15 -50.65 5.03
CA ASN A 121 -2.58 -50.92 5.10
C ASN A 121 -3.28 -49.98 6.10
N GLU A 122 -4.61 -49.91 6.03
CA GLU A 122 -5.41 -49.00 6.86
C GLU A 122 -5.23 -49.24 8.37
N TYR A 123 -5.04 -50.49 8.79
CA TYR A 123 -4.76 -50.81 10.18
C TYR A 123 -3.41 -50.24 10.63
N GLU A 124 -2.36 -50.40 9.83
CA GLU A 124 -1.01 -49.91 10.12
C GLU A 124 -0.97 -48.38 10.20
N ILE A 125 -1.70 -47.73 9.28
CA ILE A 125 -1.89 -46.29 9.28
C ILE A 125 -2.58 -45.86 10.57
N ASN A 126 -3.71 -46.48 10.94
CA ASN A 126 -4.42 -46.16 12.18
C ASN A 126 -3.57 -46.42 13.43
N SER A 127 -2.75 -47.49 13.43
CA SER A 127 -1.81 -47.79 14.51
C SER A 127 -0.75 -46.68 14.67
N LEU A 128 -0.19 -46.21 13.54
CA LEU A 128 0.80 -45.12 13.52
C LEU A 128 0.16 -43.77 13.92
N LEU A 129 -1.04 -43.47 13.45
CA LEU A 129 -1.80 -42.25 13.82
C LEU A 129 -2.02 -42.19 15.33
N HIS A 130 -2.60 -43.24 15.91
CA HIS A 130 -2.85 -43.33 17.35
C HIS A 130 -1.57 -43.27 18.18
N PHE A 131 -0.47 -43.81 17.67
CA PHE A 131 0.82 -43.73 18.33
C PHE A 131 1.34 -42.30 18.37
N CYS A 132 1.31 -41.59 17.24
CA CYS A 132 1.83 -40.23 17.12
C CYS A 132 1.05 -39.21 17.95
N GLN A 133 -0.27 -39.38 18.10
CA GLN A 133 -1.12 -38.54 18.94
C GLN A 133 -0.71 -38.50 20.43
N ARG A 134 0.04 -39.51 20.91
CA ARG A 134 0.51 -39.57 22.30
C ARG A 134 1.63 -38.58 22.61
N PHE A 135 2.24 -37.95 21.60
CA PHE A 135 3.38 -37.05 21.76
C PHE A 135 3.00 -35.60 21.38
N ASN A 136 3.56 -34.62 22.10
CA ASN A 136 3.29 -33.20 21.86
C ASN A 136 3.78 -32.72 20.50
N THR A 137 4.97 -33.18 20.07
CA THR A 137 5.56 -32.87 18.76
C THR A 137 6.33 -34.09 18.26
N ILE A 138 6.13 -34.45 16.98
CA ILE A 138 6.81 -35.61 16.39
C ILE A 138 7.18 -35.37 14.92
N SER A 139 8.38 -35.79 14.53
CA SER A 139 8.81 -35.84 13.13
C SER A 139 8.73 -37.27 12.61
N ILE A 140 8.18 -37.47 11.42
CA ILE A 140 8.06 -38.79 10.80
C ILE A 140 8.76 -38.76 9.44
N SER A 141 9.55 -39.79 9.17
CA SER A 141 10.12 -40.05 7.86
C SER A 141 9.61 -41.40 7.40
N LEU A 142 8.81 -41.46 6.34
CA LEU A 142 8.30 -42.69 5.75
C LEU A 142 8.99 -42.95 4.42
N ILE A 143 9.59 -44.12 4.28
CA ILE A 143 10.25 -44.55 3.05
C ILE A 143 9.48 -45.78 2.58
N SER A 144 8.61 -45.61 1.57
CA SER A 144 7.67 -46.65 1.14
C SER A 144 7.45 -46.65 -0.37
N SER A 145 6.97 -47.77 -0.89
CA SER A 145 6.57 -47.90 -2.30
C SER A 145 5.28 -47.14 -2.65
N TYR A 146 4.49 -46.72 -1.65
CA TYR A 146 3.23 -46.00 -1.88
C TYR A 146 2.97 -44.87 -0.88
N PHE A 147 2.41 -43.77 -1.39
CA PHE A 147 2.11 -42.56 -0.63
C PHE A 147 0.83 -42.71 0.21
N ALA A 148 0.93 -42.49 1.53
CA ALA A 148 -0.19 -42.62 2.46
C ALA A 148 -0.71 -41.24 2.91
N GLU A 149 -1.69 -40.69 2.20
CA GLU A 149 -2.33 -39.38 2.48
C GLU A 149 -2.88 -39.26 3.91
N GLN A 150 -3.32 -40.37 4.50
CA GLN A 150 -3.94 -40.39 5.82
C GLN A 150 -2.97 -39.98 6.95
N LEU A 151 -1.66 -40.13 6.75
CA LEU A 151 -0.64 -39.76 7.74
C LEU A 151 -0.42 -38.23 7.86
N PHE A 152 -0.96 -37.44 6.93
CA PHE A 152 -0.94 -35.98 7.01
C PHE A 152 -1.90 -35.41 8.06
N TYR A 153 -2.89 -36.18 8.48
CA TYR A 153 -3.88 -35.74 9.48
C TYR A 153 -3.39 -35.85 10.94
N ILE A 154 -2.11 -36.16 11.17
CA ILE A 154 -1.51 -36.17 12.51
C ILE A 154 -1.36 -34.73 12.99
N SER A 155 -2.24 -34.30 13.90
CA SER A 155 -2.31 -32.93 14.42
C SER A 155 -1.01 -32.43 15.09
N ASN A 156 -0.15 -33.33 15.55
CA ASN A 156 1.04 -33.01 16.36
C ASN A 156 2.36 -33.20 15.56
N LEU A 157 2.27 -33.25 14.23
CA LEU A 157 3.39 -33.54 13.36
C LEU A 157 4.23 -32.28 13.09
N LYS A 158 5.49 -32.31 13.50
CA LYS A 158 6.49 -31.25 13.30
C LYS A 158 7.12 -31.28 11.91
N LEU A 159 7.33 -32.48 11.35
CA LEU A 159 7.95 -32.67 10.04
C LEU A 159 7.52 -34.03 9.49
N PHE A 160 7.08 -34.09 8.24
CA PHE A 160 6.84 -35.34 7.52
C PHE A 160 7.74 -35.36 6.29
N SER A 161 8.61 -36.35 6.19
CA SER A 161 9.40 -36.61 4.97
C SER A 161 8.95 -37.92 4.36
N TYR A 162 8.70 -37.93 3.06
CA TYR A 162 8.32 -39.13 2.31
C TYR A 162 9.33 -39.36 1.20
N ASP A 163 9.91 -40.57 1.15
CA ASP A 163 10.74 -41.02 0.04
C ASP A 163 10.17 -42.30 -0.57
N ILE A 164 10.32 -42.45 -1.89
CA ILE A 164 9.84 -43.62 -2.62
C ILE A 164 10.88 -44.74 -2.53
N PHE A 165 10.44 -45.95 -2.19
CA PHE A 165 11.27 -47.15 -2.23
C PHE A 165 11.45 -47.58 -3.70
N ASN A 166 12.64 -47.37 -4.27
CA ASN A 166 12.98 -47.86 -5.61
C ASN A 166 13.66 -49.23 -5.50
N ASP A 167 12.99 -50.29 -5.96
CA ASP A 167 13.44 -51.69 -5.86
C ASP A 167 14.66 -52.04 -6.76
N GLU A 168 15.20 -51.10 -7.53
CA GLU A 168 16.22 -51.42 -8.56
C GLU A 168 17.64 -51.71 -8.04
N ASN A 169 17.95 -51.71 -6.75
CA ASN A 169 19.31 -52.08 -6.29
C ASN A 169 19.39 -52.58 -4.83
N GLU A 170 19.26 -53.90 -4.62
CA GLU A 170 19.59 -54.56 -3.34
C GLU A 170 21.10 -54.63 -3.04
N LYS A 171 21.99 -54.06 -3.87
CA LYS A 171 23.46 -54.12 -3.64
C LYS A 171 24.19 -52.80 -3.60
N ASN A 172 23.46 -51.71 -3.55
CA ASN A 172 24.05 -50.39 -3.47
C ASN A 172 23.21 -49.63 -2.44
N ILE A 173 23.84 -49.28 -1.31
CA ILE A 173 23.47 -48.05 -0.60
C ILE A 173 24.42 -46.98 -1.16
N PRO A 174 24.06 -46.20 -2.22
CA PRO A 174 24.75 -44.97 -2.53
C PRO A 174 23.83 -43.79 -2.25
N ASN A 175 24.46 -42.79 -1.64
CA ASN A 175 24.03 -41.41 -1.61
C ASN A 175 23.31 -40.98 -2.89
N TYR A 176 22.00 -40.81 -2.83
CA TYR A 176 21.27 -39.88 -3.68
C TYR A 176 20.30 -39.07 -2.82
N PHE A 177 20.82 -37.97 -2.26
CA PHE A 177 19.99 -36.83 -1.91
C PHE A 177 19.44 -36.21 -3.20
N LYS A 178 18.33 -36.75 -3.70
CA LYS A 178 17.19 -35.90 -4.07
C LYS A 178 16.16 -36.10 -2.97
N SER A 179 16.52 -35.64 -1.76
CA SER A 179 15.50 -35.41 -0.76
C SER A 179 14.53 -34.39 -1.34
N TYR A 180 13.27 -34.79 -1.51
CA TYR A 180 12.20 -33.83 -1.40
C TYR A 180 12.17 -33.42 0.08
N SER A 181 13.09 -32.53 0.45
CA SER A 181 12.97 -31.75 1.66
C SER A 181 11.88 -30.73 1.41
N ASN A 182 10.62 -31.16 1.44
CA ASN A 182 9.60 -30.29 1.96
C ASN A 182 9.88 -30.21 3.46
N SER A 183 10.88 -29.40 3.82
CA SER A 183 10.92 -28.79 5.13
C SER A 183 9.70 -27.88 5.20
N PHE A 184 8.56 -28.47 5.56
CA PHE A 184 7.51 -27.71 6.22
C PHE A 184 8.07 -27.39 7.60
N GLU A 185 8.90 -26.35 7.64
CA GLU A 185 9.04 -25.59 8.86
C GLU A 185 7.61 -25.22 9.30
N GLU A 186 7.31 -25.49 10.57
CA GLU A 186 6.14 -24.93 11.23
C GLU A 186 5.97 -23.47 10.82
N ASN A 187 4.86 -23.17 10.14
CA ASN A 187 4.13 -21.92 10.28
C ASN A 187 4.98 -20.63 10.29
N GLN A 188 6.01 -20.49 9.45
CA GLN A 188 6.42 -19.13 9.10
C GLN A 188 5.39 -18.60 8.12
N ILE A 189 4.56 -17.70 8.63
CA ILE A 189 3.78 -16.77 7.85
C ILE A 189 4.76 -16.05 6.92
N ASN A 190 4.85 -16.52 5.68
CA ASN A 190 5.81 -16.02 4.73
C ASN A 190 5.17 -14.95 3.84
N ASN A 191 5.98 -13.94 3.51
CA ASN A 191 5.74 -13.07 2.39
C ASN A 191 6.37 -13.73 1.16
N ILE A 192 5.55 -14.15 0.21
CA ILE A 192 5.99 -14.90 -0.96
C ILE A 192 5.88 -14.01 -2.19
N GLU A 193 6.98 -13.85 -2.90
CA GLU A 193 7.00 -13.28 -4.24
C GLU A 193 7.42 -14.37 -5.24
N LYS A 194 6.60 -14.59 -6.25
CA LYS A 194 6.84 -15.60 -7.29
C LYS A 194 6.62 -15.01 -8.66
N GLN A 195 7.59 -15.25 -9.54
CA GLN A 195 7.54 -14.86 -10.94
C GLN A 195 7.43 -16.10 -11.83
N PHE A 196 6.51 -16.06 -12.79
CA PHE A 196 6.31 -17.09 -13.79
C PHE A 196 6.36 -16.47 -15.19
N ASP A 197 7.18 -17.06 -16.07
CA ASP A 197 7.18 -16.68 -17.48
C ASP A 197 5.89 -17.14 -18.16
N ILE A 198 5.48 -18.39 -17.92
CA ILE A 198 4.19 -18.94 -18.34
C ILE A 198 3.50 -19.54 -17.13
N PHE A 199 2.30 -19.06 -16.80
CA PHE A 199 1.49 -19.58 -15.70
C PHE A 199 0.43 -20.56 -16.23
N ASN A 200 0.52 -21.81 -15.79
CA ASN A 200 -0.37 -22.92 -16.16
C ASN A 200 -0.91 -23.66 -14.91
N ASP A 201 -1.69 -24.72 -15.10
CA ASP A 201 -2.32 -25.45 -13.98
C ASP A 201 -1.29 -26.09 -13.02
N ASN A 202 -0.09 -26.43 -13.50
CA ASN A 202 0.99 -26.99 -12.66
C ASN A 202 1.63 -25.92 -11.75
N SER A 203 1.69 -24.66 -12.20
CA SER A 203 2.23 -23.54 -11.41
C SER A 203 1.43 -23.27 -10.13
N LEU A 204 0.15 -23.65 -10.09
CA LEU A 204 -0.75 -23.44 -8.96
C LEU A 204 -0.45 -24.41 -7.80
N TRP A 205 -0.08 -25.65 -8.14
CA TRP A 205 0.33 -26.67 -7.17
C TRP A 205 1.59 -26.28 -6.38
N GLU A 206 2.50 -25.51 -6.97
CA GLU A 206 3.68 -24.99 -6.27
C GLU A 206 3.34 -24.03 -5.12
N LEU A 207 2.16 -23.41 -5.15
CA LEU A 207 1.71 -22.44 -4.16
C LEU A 207 0.90 -23.08 -3.02
N CYS A 208 0.10 -24.12 -3.32
CA CYS A 208 -0.94 -24.69 -2.44
C CYS A 208 -0.46 -25.32 -1.12
N ASN A 209 0.84 -25.37 -0.84
CA ASN A 209 1.39 -26.04 0.34
C ASN A 209 1.93 -25.09 1.42
N ILE A 210 1.92 -23.77 1.19
CA ILE A 210 2.58 -22.81 2.08
C ILE A 210 1.54 -21.92 2.78
N LYS A 211 1.58 -21.86 4.12
CA LYS A 211 0.85 -20.83 4.88
C LYS A 211 1.52 -19.48 4.66
N MET A 212 0.82 -18.55 4.02
CA MET A 212 1.33 -17.24 3.65
C MET A 212 0.34 -16.16 4.04
N THR A 213 0.80 -15.05 4.60
CA THR A 213 -0.05 -13.85 4.77
C THR A 213 0.04 -12.91 3.60
N GLN A 214 1.17 -12.92 2.87
CA GLN A 214 1.35 -12.07 1.70
C GLN A 214 1.80 -12.90 0.51
N LEU A 215 1.14 -12.69 -0.62
CA LEU A 215 1.49 -13.30 -1.90
C LEU A 215 1.55 -12.24 -2.99
N ILE A 216 2.69 -12.16 -3.66
CA ILE A 216 2.92 -11.36 -4.86
C ILE A 216 3.18 -12.32 -6.02
N LEU A 217 2.28 -12.35 -6.99
CA LEU A 217 2.41 -13.13 -8.22
C LEU A 217 2.71 -12.22 -9.39
N ILE A 218 3.82 -12.47 -10.08
CA ILE A 218 4.21 -11.80 -11.32
C ILE A 218 4.14 -12.84 -12.44
N ILE A 219 3.24 -12.64 -13.39
CA ILE A 219 2.97 -13.58 -14.48
C ILE A 219 3.20 -12.85 -15.80
N ASN A 220 4.20 -13.27 -16.59
CA ASN A 220 4.45 -12.66 -17.89
C ASN A 220 3.40 -13.08 -18.92
N GLN A 221 3.01 -14.35 -18.93
CA GLN A 221 1.96 -14.87 -19.78
C GLN A 221 1.07 -15.88 -19.04
N ASN A 222 -0.24 -15.63 -18.94
CA ASN A 222 -1.18 -16.62 -18.42
C ASN A 222 -1.90 -17.40 -19.55
N THR A 223 -1.98 -18.72 -19.40
CA THR A 223 -2.71 -19.60 -20.34
C THR A 223 -4.04 -20.09 -19.79
N ILE A 224 -4.22 -20.00 -18.47
CA ILE A 224 -5.43 -20.36 -17.72
C ILE A 224 -6.47 -19.24 -17.73
N ASN A 225 -7.73 -19.64 -17.54
CA ASN A 225 -8.88 -18.73 -17.48
C ASN A 225 -9.44 -18.56 -16.05
N PHE A 226 -8.98 -19.37 -15.10
CA PHE A 226 -9.49 -19.38 -13.73
C PHE A 226 -8.36 -19.64 -12.73
N LEU A 227 -8.33 -18.89 -11.63
CA LEU A 227 -7.41 -19.06 -10.51
C LEU A 227 -8.21 -18.96 -9.20
N ASP A 228 -8.20 -20.03 -8.42
CA ASP A 228 -8.85 -20.12 -7.12
C ASP A 228 -7.80 -20.07 -6.00
N LEU A 229 -7.94 -19.10 -5.10
CA LEU A 229 -7.05 -18.88 -3.96
C LEU A 229 -7.77 -19.10 -2.63
N THR A 230 -8.98 -19.67 -2.62
CA THR A 230 -9.77 -19.89 -1.40
C THR A 230 -9.10 -20.83 -0.40
N CYS A 231 -8.20 -21.72 -0.86
CA CYS A 231 -7.42 -22.61 -0.01
C CYS A 231 -6.41 -21.87 0.91
N PHE A 232 -6.10 -20.60 0.65
CA PHE A 232 -5.17 -19.80 1.45
C PHE A 232 -5.87 -19.07 2.61
N GLU A 233 -6.28 -19.81 3.64
CA GLU A 233 -7.10 -19.31 4.77
C GLU A 233 -6.48 -18.18 5.60
N VAL A 234 -5.16 -18.00 5.54
CA VAL A 234 -4.43 -16.96 6.30
C VAL A 234 -3.89 -15.83 5.41
N LEU A 235 -4.19 -15.85 4.11
CA LEU A 235 -3.71 -14.83 3.17
C LEU A 235 -4.44 -13.50 3.44
N THR A 236 -3.70 -12.50 3.89
CA THR A 236 -4.21 -11.16 4.20
C THR A 236 -3.86 -10.14 3.12
N HIS A 237 -2.79 -10.34 2.36
CA HIS A 237 -2.30 -9.42 1.33
C HIS A 237 -2.03 -10.17 0.02
N PHE A 238 -2.69 -9.76 -1.05
CA PHE A 238 -2.50 -10.37 -2.36
C PHE A 238 -2.17 -9.32 -3.42
N GLN A 239 -1.11 -9.55 -4.18
CA GLN A 239 -0.79 -8.78 -5.37
C GLN A 239 -0.64 -9.71 -6.57
N LEU A 240 -1.24 -9.34 -7.70
CA LEU A 240 -1.14 -10.04 -8.96
C LEU A 240 -0.75 -9.04 -10.04
N ASN A 241 0.33 -9.31 -10.76
CA ASN A 241 0.77 -8.56 -11.93
C ASN A 241 0.78 -9.51 -13.13
N ILE A 242 -0.06 -9.28 -14.14
CA ILE A 242 -0.10 -10.07 -15.38
C ILE A 242 0.28 -9.19 -16.57
N SER A 243 1.37 -9.51 -17.26
CA SER A 243 1.83 -8.73 -18.41
C SER A 243 1.00 -9.02 -19.67
N SER A 244 0.69 -10.29 -19.93
CA SER A 244 -0.04 -10.71 -21.14
C SER A 244 -0.79 -12.03 -20.94
N GLY A 245 -1.69 -12.38 -21.86
CA GLY A 245 -2.39 -13.67 -21.87
C GLY A 245 -3.92 -13.55 -21.86
N LYS A 246 -4.59 -14.63 -21.42
CA LYS A 246 -6.06 -14.75 -21.45
C LYS A 246 -6.73 -13.97 -20.32
N HIS A 247 -8.04 -13.78 -20.43
CA HIS A 247 -8.86 -13.26 -19.35
C HIS A 247 -8.82 -14.19 -18.14
N LEU A 248 -8.52 -13.65 -16.96
CA LEU A 248 -8.41 -14.45 -15.75
C LEU A 248 -9.55 -14.15 -14.78
N LYS A 249 -10.30 -15.20 -14.45
CA LYS A 249 -11.34 -15.21 -13.43
C LYS A 249 -10.72 -15.61 -12.09
N LEU A 250 -10.83 -14.76 -11.08
CA LEU A 250 -10.19 -14.91 -9.76
C LEU A 250 -11.25 -15.21 -8.69
N THR A 251 -10.97 -16.16 -7.82
CA THR A 251 -11.68 -16.35 -6.54
C THR A 251 -10.69 -16.16 -5.41
N LEU A 252 -10.96 -15.22 -4.50
CA LEU A 252 -10.03 -14.79 -3.45
C LEU A 252 -10.43 -15.37 -2.08
N PRO A 253 -9.50 -15.55 -1.12
CA PRO A 253 -9.84 -16.04 0.21
C PRO A 253 -10.49 -14.95 1.08
N ASN A 254 -11.41 -15.34 1.98
CA ASN A 254 -12.14 -14.39 2.83
C ASN A 254 -11.25 -13.66 3.86
N SER A 255 -10.09 -14.21 4.20
CA SER A 255 -9.10 -13.61 5.11
C SER A 255 -8.43 -12.35 4.55
N LEU A 256 -8.65 -12.05 3.27
CA LEU A 256 -7.93 -11.00 2.56
C LEU A 256 -8.28 -9.60 3.09
N GLN A 257 -7.27 -8.86 3.54
CA GLN A 257 -7.37 -7.48 4.00
C GLN A 257 -6.98 -6.49 2.89
N SER A 258 -6.05 -6.86 2.02
CA SER A 258 -5.62 -6.05 0.89
C SER A 258 -5.45 -6.87 -0.38
N CYS A 259 -5.87 -6.28 -1.51
CA CYS A 259 -5.77 -6.90 -2.82
C CYS A 259 -5.32 -5.87 -3.86
N SER A 260 -4.30 -6.20 -4.65
CA SER A 260 -3.76 -5.38 -5.72
C SER A 260 -3.68 -6.20 -7.02
N LEU A 261 -4.44 -5.80 -8.02
CA LEU A 261 -4.59 -6.55 -9.26
C LEU A 261 -4.17 -5.69 -10.44
N ASN A 262 -3.11 -6.07 -11.13
CA ASN A 262 -2.54 -5.34 -12.27
C ASN A 262 -2.42 -6.28 -13.47
N GLY A 263 -2.84 -5.84 -14.65
CA GLY A 263 -2.68 -6.62 -15.88
C GLY A 263 -3.86 -6.56 -16.84
N ASN A 264 -3.87 -7.44 -17.84
CA ASN A 264 -4.99 -7.57 -18.76
C ASN A 264 -6.25 -8.06 -18.04
N THR A 265 -7.42 -7.82 -18.63
CA THR A 265 -8.75 -7.95 -18.02
C THR A 265 -8.90 -9.08 -16.99
N LEU A 266 -9.09 -8.67 -15.74
CA LEU A 266 -9.33 -9.53 -14.57
C LEU A 266 -10.81 -9.47 -14.15
N TRP A 267 -11.31 -10.58 -13.61
CA TRP A 267 -12.66 -10.64 -13.04
C TRP A 267 -12.64 -11.35 -11.69
N VAL A 268 -12.99 -10.65 -10.62
CA VAL A 268 -13.10 -11.24 -9.26
C VAL A 268 -14.54 -11.70 -9.02
N ASN A 269 -14.72 -12.99 -8.71
CA ASN A 269 -16.05 -13.59 -8.57
C ASN A 269 -16.75 -13.28 -7.26
N ASN A 270 -15.99 -13.31 -6.16
CA ASN A 270 -16.51 -13.29 -4.80
C ASN A 270 -16.18 -11.98 -4.07
N LEU A 271 -15.92 -10.89 -4.80
CA LEU A 271 -15.49 -9.61 -4.22
C LEU A 271 -16.42 -9.11 -3.09
N LYS A 272 -17.74 -9.27 -3.26
CA LYS A 272 -18.74 -8.85 -2.25
C LYS A 272 -18.70 -9.69 -0.96
N GLU A 273 -18.16 -10.91 -1.02
CA GLU A 273 -18.11 -11.87 0.09
C GLU A 273 -16.86 -11.68 0.97
N LEU A 274 -15.88 -10.89 0.51
CA LEU A 274 -14.61 -10.64 1.21
C LEU A 274 -14.82 -9.66 2.38
N SER A 275 -15.41 -10.13 3.47
CA SER A 275 -15.81 -9.33 4.65
C SER A 275 -14.67 -8.66 5.41
N HIS A 276 -13.41 -9.07 5.18
CA HIS A 276 -12.24 -8.50 5.83
C HIS A 276 -11.44 -7.56 4.92
N LEU A 277 -11.89 -7.36 3.67
CA LEU A 277 -11.15 -6.57 2.68
C LEU A 277 -11.26 -5.08 3.00
N ASN A 278 -10.14 -4.47 3.37
CA ASN A 278 -10.03 -3.06 3.72
C ASN A 278 -9.56 -2.20 2.53
N SER A 279 -8.68 -2.74 1.70
CA SER A 279 -8.12 -2.02 0.55
C SER A 279 -8.17 -2.85 -0.73
N PHE A 280 -8.72 -2.26 -1.78
CA PHE A 280 -8.85 -2.91 -3.09
C PHE A 280 -8.26 -2.02 -4.18
N TYR A 281 -7.19 -2.49 -4.82
CA TYR A 281 -6.50 -1.81 -5.92
C TYR A 281 -6.61 -2.65 -7.18
N VAL A 282 -7.04 -2.02 -8.27
CA VAL A 282 -7.12 -2.63 -9.59
C VAL A 282 -6.58 -1.69 -10.63
N ASN A 283 -5.52 -2.12 -11.31
CA ASN A 283 -4.96 -1.54 -12.52
C ASN A 283 -5.09 -2.54 -13.68
N SER A 284 -6.34 -2.82 -14.06
CA SER A 284 -6.68 -3.66 -15.19
C SER A 284 -7.94 -3.13 -15.85
N ASN A 285 -8.14 -3.44 -17.13
CA ASN A 285 -9.43 -3.20 -17.79
C ASN A 285 -10.49 -4.08 -17.13
N TYR A 286 -11.14 -3.59 -16.08
CA TYR A 286 -12.12 -4.35 -15.32
C TYR A 286 -13.41 -4.45 -16.14
N GLY A 287 -13.73 -5.66 -16.59
CA GLY A 287 -14.97 -5.93 -17.31
C GLY A 287 -14.89 -7.23 -18.10
N PRO A 288 -15.90 -8.11 -18.05
CA PRO A 288 -15.87 -9.36 -18.79
C PRO A 288 -15.84 -9.12 -20.30
N LEU A 289 -15.18 -10.01 -21.05
CA LEU A 289 -15.48 -10.20 -22.47
C LEU A 289 -16.95 -10.57 -22.58
N ILE A 290 -17.74 -9.68 -23.16
CA ILE A 290 -19.03 -10.09 -23.69
C ILE A 290 -18.91 -9.83 -25.18
N LYS A 291 -18.95 -10.92 -25.97
CA LYS A 291 -19.21 -10.83 -27.41
C LYS A 291 -20.37 -9.87 -27.57
N GLN A 292 -20.23 -8.83 -28.40
CA GLN A 292 -21.29 -7.90 -28.76
C GLN A 292 -22.54 -8.70 -29.15
N GLN A 293 -23.43 -8.94 -28.20
CA GLN A 293 -24.80 -9.29 -28.43
C GLN A 293 -25.57 -8.08 -27.97
N THR A 294 -26.26 -7.48 -28.94
CA THR A 294 -27.19 -6.39 -28.75
C THR A 294 -28.12 -6.72 -27.58
N LYS A 295 -28.16 -5.86 -26.54
CA LYS A 295 -28.88 -5.97 -25.24
C LYS A 295 -28.09 -6.55 -24.05
N ILE A 296 -26.92 -6.02 -23.72
CA ILE A 296 -26.21 -6.40 -22.48
C ILE A 296 -26.60 -5.47 -21.32
N LYS A 297 -27.16 -6.07 -20.25
CA LYS A 297 -27.39 -5.43 -18.94
C LYS A 297 -26.03 -4.94 -18.37
N GLN A 298 -25.97 -3.67 -17.96
CA GLN A 298 -24.79 -3.09 -17.29
C GLN A 298 -24.38 -3.93 -16.08
N LYS A 299 -23.10 -4.32 -15.97
CA LYS A 299 -22.59 -5.07 -14.82
C LYS A 299 -22.13 -4.08 -13.74
N LYS A 300 -22.68 -4.24 -12.54
CA LYS A 300 -22.30 -3.46 -11.35
C LYS A 300 -21.13 -4.13 -10.64
N ILE A 301 -20.11 -3.36 -10.29
CA ILE A 301 -19.02 -3.78 -9.40
C ILE A 301 -19.47 -3.48 -7.98
N CYS A 302 -19.72 -4.52 -7.19
CA CYS A 302 -20.12 -4.37 -5.79
C CYS A 302 -18.89 -4.63 -4.89
N LEU A 303 -18.51 -3.63 -4.11
CA LEU A 303 -17.48 -3.76 -3.08
C LEU A 303 -18.08 -4.33 -1.79
N PRO A 304 -17.31 -5.03 -0.95
CA PRO A 304 -17.74 -5.42 0.38
C PRO A 304 -17.80 -4.19 1.31
N SER A 305 -18.68 -4.24 2.32
CA SER A 305 -18.89 -3.13 3.27
C SER A 305 -17.67 -2.79 4.12
N SER A 306 -16.70 -3.70 4.21
CA SER A 306 -15.44 -3.53 4.93
C SER A 306 -14.44 -2.61 4.24
N VAL A 307 -14.61 -2.30 2.95
CA VAL A 307 -13.61 -1.54 2.17
C VAL A 307 -13.53 -0.10 2.68
N GLU A 308 -12.33 0.28 3.13
CA GLU A 308 -11.99 1.65 3.48
C GLU A 308 -11.36 2.43 2.33
N SER A 309 -10.64 1.75 1.43
CA SER A 309 -9.93 2.37 0.31
C SER A 309 -10.09 1.55 -0.98
N CYS A 310 -10.47 2.23 -2.07
CA CYS A 310 -10.65 1.59 -3.37
C CYS A 310 -9.99 2.39 -4.48
N PHE A 311 -9.21 1.71 -5.31
CA PHE A 311 -8.58 2.27 -6.51
C PHE A 311 -8.89 1.40 -7.72
N ILE A 312 -9.50 1.97 -8.76
CA ILE A 312 -9.82 1.29 -10.02
C ILE A 312 -9.31 2.15 -11.18
N LYS A 313 -8.20 1.77 -11.81
CA LYS A 313 -7.56 2.60 -12.86
C LYS A 313 -8.29 2.58 -14.22
N THR A 314 -9.00 1.51 -14.52
CA THR A 314 -9.61 1.35 -15.85
C THR A 314 -10.98 0.69 -15.75
N MET A 315 -12.00 1.55 -15.73
CA MET A 315 -13.40 1.17 -15.93
C MET A 315 -13.74 1.11 -17.42
N ASN A 316 -14.22 -0.04 -17.90
CA ASN A 316 -14.73 -0.19 -19.27
C ASN A 316 -16.17 0.36 -19.39
N TYR A 317 -16.59 0.75 -20.61
CA TYR A 317 -17.92 1.32 -20.91
C TYR A 317 -19.12 0.57 -20.32
N ASN A 318 -19.01 -0.75 -20.14
CA ASN A 318 -20.10 -1.62 -19.68
C ASN A 318 -20.10 -1.90 -18.16
N ALA A 319 -19.06 -1.46 -17.45
CA ALA A 319 -18.93 -1.62 -16.01
C ALA A 319 -19.35 -0.32 -15.30
N ARG A 320 -20.16 -0.45 -14.25
CA ARG A 320 -20.48 0.66 -13.34
C ARG A 320 -20.12 0.26 -11.92
N LEU A 321 -19.63 1.19 -11.13
CA LEU A 321 -19.54 0.95 -9.70
C LEU A 321 -20.97 0.82 -9.15
N GLY A 322 -21.18 -0.12 -8.23
CA GLY A 322 -22.44 -0.30 -7.53
C GLY A 322 -22.79 0.90 -6.65
N SER A 323 -23.85 0.75 -5.87
CA SER A 323 -24.22 1.79 -4.90
C SER A 323 -23.12 1.97 -3.86
N LEU A 324 -22.81 3.21 -3.50
CA LEU A 324 -21.94 3.54 -2.37
C LEU A 324 -22.68 3.55 -1.03
N LEU A 325 -24.01 3.36 -1.04
CA LEU A 325 -24.87 3.38 0.15
C LEU A 325 -24.41 2.41 1.24
N ASP A 326 -24.05 1.18 0.87
CA ASP A 326 -23.74 0.12 1.82
C ASP A 326 -22.26 0.11 2.26
N LEU A 327 -21.47 1.07 1.80
CA LEU A 327 -20.02 1.14 2.01
C LEU A 327 -19.67 2.12 3.14
N ASN A 328 -20.15 1.83 4.35
CA ASN A 328 -20.08 2.72 5.51
C ASN A 328 -18.67 2.98 6.06
N LEU A 329 -17.66 2.23 5.61
CA LEU A 329 -16.27 2.41 6.00
C LEU A 329 -15.41 3.07 4.91
N LEU A 330 -15.95 3.25 3.70
CA LEU A 330 -15.19 3.77 2.55
C LEU A 330 -14.79 5.22 2.80
N LYS A 331 -13.49 5.45 3.03
CA LYS A 331 -12.88 6.78 3.25
C LYS A 331 -12.29 7.34 1.96
N GLN A 332 -11.76 6.49 1.08
CA GLN A 332 -11.05 6.90 -0.13
C GLN A 332 -11.52 6.13 -1.36
N LEU A 333 -11.88 6.86 -2.43
CA LEU A 333 -12.29 6.29 -3.70
C LEU A 333 -11.51 6.95 -4.84
N ASN A 334 -10.79 6.14 -5.61
CA ASN A 334 -10.05 6.57 -6.79
C ASN A 334 -10.48 5.75 -8.01
N ILE A 335 -11.03 6.39 -9.04
CA ILE A 335 -11.53 5.70 -10.22
C ILE A 335 -11.06 6.41 -11.48
N SER A 336 -10.57 5.65 -12.44
CA SER A 336 -10.14 6.15 -13.74
C SER A 336 -10.76 5.30 -14.87
N GLY A 337 -10.90 5.88 -16.07
CA GLY A 337 -11.49 5.24 -17.24
C GLY A 337 -12.85 5.84 -17.64
N VAL A 338 -13.77 5.05 -18.18
CA VAL A 338 -15.05 5.57 -18.68
C VAL A 338 -16.07 5.67 -17.53
N VAL A 339 -16.08 6.80 -16.83
CA VAL A 339 -16.99 7.06 -15.72
C VAL A 339 -18.04 8.09 -16.15
N SER A 340 -19.29 7.67 -16.31
CA SER A 340 -20.41 8.55 -16.76
C SER A 340 -21.18 9.18 -15.60
N SER A 341 -21.21 8.54 -14.43
CA SER A 341 -21.83 9.09 -13.24
C SER A 341 -21.20 8.54 -11.96
N MET A 342 -21.17 9.35 -10.91
CA MET A 342 -20.80 8.95 -9.55
C MET A 342 -21.77 9.56 -8.55
N ASP A 343 -22.44 8.73 -7.76
CA ASP A 343 -23.36 9.19 -6.72
C ASP A 343 -22.76 8.96 -5.33
N CYS A 344 -22.27 10.03 -4.69
CA CYS A 344 -21.68 9.98 -3.36
C CYS A 344 -22.64 10.45 -2.26
N SER A 345 -23.85 10.90 -2.61
CA SER A 345 -24.75 11.64 -1.70
C SER A 345 -25.02 10.96 -0.36
N ASN A 346 -25.17 9.64 -0.37
CA ASN A 346 -25.54 8.87 0.82
C ASN A 346 -24.36 8.11 1.48
N ASN A 347 -23.11 8.38 1.07
CA ASN A 347 -21.95 7.78 1.71
C ASN A 347 -21.32 8.77 2.69
N ASN A 348 -21.55 8.57 3.99
CA ASN A 348 -21.13 9.52 5.02
C ASN A 348 -19.66 9.36 5.45
N SER A 349 -19.00 8.25 5.08
CA SER A 349 -17.61 7.97 5.43
C SER A 349 -16.61 8.51 4.42
N LEU A 350 -17.03 8.74 3.17
CA LEU A 350 -16.13 9.10 2.08
C LEU A 350 -15.62 10.52 2.24
N THR A 351 -14.30 10.64 2.45
CA THR A 351 -13.61 11.91 2.66
C THR A 351 -12.67 12.29 1.50
N SER A 352 -12.32 11.33 0.65
CA SER A 352 -11.43 11.53 -0.50
C SER A 352 -11.99 10.89 -1.77
N LEU A 353 -12.15 11.70 -2.82
CA LEU A 353 -12.64 11.30 -4.12
C LEU A 353 -11.66 11.73 -5.22
N LEU A 354 -11.13 10.77 -5.97
CA LEU A 354 -10.34 11.00 -7.17
C LEU A 354 -11.03 10.34 -8.37
N ILE A 355 -11.31 11.12 -9.41
CA ILE A 355 -11.91 10.62 -10.65
C ILE A 355 -11.08 11.12 -11.83
N ASN A 356 -10.65 10.22 -12.71
CA ASN A 356 -10.07 10.57 -14.02
C ASN A 356 -10.90 9.91 -15.13
N SER A 357 -11.89 10.64 -15.63
CA SER A 357 -12.83 10.14 -16.61
C SER A 357 -12.40 10.44 -18.04
N SER A 358 -12.71 9.51 -18.94
CA SER A 358 -12.69 9.70 -20.39
C SER A 358 -14.08 9.71 -21.03
N SER A 359 -15.15 9.76 -20.21
CA SER A 359 -16.53 9.81 -20.68
C SER A 359 -16.86 11.15 -21.35
N PRO A 360 -17.68 11.18 -22.42
CA PRO A 360 -18.14 12.43 -23.03
C PRO A 360 -18.84 13.36 -22.04
N ILE A 361 -19.56 12.79 -21.08
CA ILE A 361 -20.20 13.51 -19.97
C ILE A 361 -20.00 12.69 -18.70
N ILE A 362 -19.64 13.36 -17.60
CA ILE A 362 -19.65 12.80 -16.25
C ILE A 362 -20.53 13.65 -15.33
N THR A 363 -21.43 13.00 -14.58
CA THR A 363 -22.24 13.63 -13.52
C THR A 363 -21.80 13.17 -12.15
N ILE A 364 -21.54 14.09 -11.22
CA ILE A 364 -21.06 13.75 -9.87
C ILE A 364 -21.96 14.43 -8.83
N THR A 365 -22.46 13.66 -7.86
CA THR A 365 -23.06 14.18 -6.63
C THR A 365 -22.06 14.07 -5.48
N PHE A 366 -22.16 14.96 -4.50
CA PHE A 366 -21.23 15.06 -3.38
C PHE A 366 -21.93 14.77 -2.04
N ASN A 367 -21.18 14.26 -1.06
CA ASN A 367 -21.59 14.26 0.36
C ASN A 367 -20.98 15.48 1.07
N SER A 368 -21.42 15.75 2.30
CA SER A 368 -20.97 16.89 3.11
C SER A 368 -19.59 16.69 3.79
N HIS A 369 -19.04 15.48 3.78
CA HIS A 369 -17.80 15.09 4.48
C HIS A 369 -16.55 15.05 3.57
N LEU A 370 -16.71 15.22 2.25
CA LEU A 370 -15.61 15.24 1.29
C LEU A 370 -14.64 16.40 1.56
N ASN A 371 -13.37 16.06 1.77
CA ASN A 371 -12.30 17.00 2.06
C ASN A 371 -11.22 17.04 0.95
N TYR A 372 -11.08 15.96 0.20
CA TYR A 372 -10.14 15.85 -0.92
C TYR A 372 -10.91 15.46 -2.18
N ILE A 373 -10.95 16.35 -3.15
CA ILE A 373 -11.68 16.16 -4.40
C ILE A 373 -10.73 16.43 -5.55
N ASN A 374 -10.51 15.43 -6.41
CA ASN A 374 -9.74 15.59 -7.64
C ASN A 374 -10.53 14.97 -8.80
N ILE A 375 -10.99 15.79 -9.74
CA ILE A 375 -11.81 15.35 -10.88
C ILE A 375 -11.13 15.82 -12.16
N THR A 376 -10.77 14.88 -13.02
CA THR A 376 -10.21 15.13 -14.35
C THR A 376 -11.12 14.55 -15.42
N ASN A 377 -11.50 15.34 -16.43
CA ASN A 377 -12.14 14.89 -17.65
C ASN A 377 -11.80 15.82 -18.82
N LYS A 378 -10.62 15.65 -19.41
CA LYS A 378 -10.09 16.57 -20.44
C LYS A 378 -10.85 16.52 -21.77
N LYS A 379 -11.56 15.43 -22.05
CA LYS A 379 -12.23 15.17 -23.34
C LYS A 379 -13.75 15.29 -23.27
N GLY A 380 -14.32 15.56 -22.10
CA GLY A 380 -15.75 15.55 -21.89
C GLY A 380 -16.21 16.53 -20.83
N LYS A 381 -17.53 16.72 -20.78
CA LYS A 381 -18.18 17.67 -19.88
C LYS A 381 -18.32 17.12 -18.46
N ILE A 382 -18.09 17.95 -17.46
CA ILE A 382 -18.30 17.65 -16.04
C ILE A 382 -19.54 18.39 -15.55
N LEU A 383 -20.46 17.65 -14.94
CA LEU A 383 -21.69 18.17 -14.33
C LEU A 383 -21.66 17.90 -12.82
N PHE A 384 -21.73 18.96 -12.02
CA PHE A 384 -21.77 18.89 -10.56
C PHE A 384 -23.21 18.97 -10.06
N LYS A 385 -23.55 18.16 -9.05
CA LYS A 385 -24.84 18.18 -8.34
C LYS A 385 -24.62 18.23 -6.84
N ASN A 386 -25.39 19.06 -6.14
CA ASN A 386 -25.34 19.20 -4.67
C ASN A 386 -23.92 19.49 -4.14
N PHE A 387 -23.10 20.23 -4.88
CA PHE A 387 -21.75 20.58 -4.45
C PHE A 387 -21.76 21.53 -3.24
N ASP A 388 -22.82 22.31 -3.13
CA ASP A 388 -23.14 23.31 -2.12
C ASP A 388 -23.35 22.73 -0.70
N VAL A 389 -23.42 21.41 -0.55
CA VAL A 389 -23.54 20.74 0.76
C VAL A 389 -22.21 20.62 1.51
N ILE A 390 -21.07 20.84 0.84
CA ILE A 390 -19.73 20.72 1.43
C ILE A 390 -19.35 22.03 2.13
N LYS A 391 -19.02 21.94 3.43
CA LYS A 391 -18.63 23.12 4.23
C LYS A 391 -17.13 23.40 4.24
N THR A 392 -16.28 22.37 4.21
CA THR A 392 -14.83 22.52 4.33
C THR A 392 -14.12 21.61 3.34
N ILE A 393 -13.13 22.15 2.62
CA ILE A 393 -12.33 21.38 1.68
C ILE A 393 -10.84 21.61 1.96
N LYS A 394 -10.06 20.54 2.05
CA LYS A 394 -8.60 20.64 2.11
C LYS A 394 -8.02 20.80 0.71
N CYS A 395 -8.41 19.97 -0.24
CA CYS A 395 -7.93 20.05 -1.62
C CYS A 395 -9.08 19.90 -2.62
N LEU A 396 -9.23 20.88 -3.51
CA LEU A 396 -10.15 20.84 -4.65
C LEU A 396 -9.35 21.00 -5.94
N SER A 397 -9.33 19.95 -6.77
CA SER A 397 -8.72 19.95 -8.09
C SER A 397 -9.73 19.53 -9.15
N ILE A 398 -9.99 20.39 -10.14
CA ILE A 398 -10.89 20.09 -11.27
C ILE A 398 -10.17 20.46 -12.58
N ASP A 399 -10.05 19.51 -13.50
CA ASP A 399 -9.43 19.70 -14.82
C ASP A 399 -10.32 19.09 -15.92
N GLY A 400 -10.99 19.92 -16.73
CA GLY A 400 -11.89 19.44 -17.79
C GLY A 400 -12.86 20.50 -18.32
N ASP A 401 -13.87 20.09 -19.07
CA ASP A 401 -14.88 21.00 -19.60
C ASP A 401 -16.04 21.17 -18.61
N PHE A 402 -16.15 22.33 -17.95
CA PHE A 402 -17.27 22.64 -17.05
C PHE A 402 -17.71 24.10 -17.12
N ASP A 403 -19.04 24.31 -17.16
CA ASP A 403 -19.63 25.63 -17.35
C ASP A 403 -19.93 26.35 -16.03
N LYS A 404 -20.27 25.61 -14.96
CA LYS A 404 -20.67 26.17 -13.66
C LYS A 404 -20.09 25.35 -12.52
N LEU A 405 -19.56 26.04 -11.51
CA LEU A 405 -19.15 25.47 -10.22
C LEU A 405 -19.60 26.42 -9.10
N ASP A 406 -20.33 25.89 -8.12
CA ASP A 406 -20.82 26.67 -6.99
C ASP A 406 -20.02 26.32 -5.73
N LEU A 407 -19.21 27.26 -5.25
CA LEU A 407 -18.39 27.15 -4.05
C LEU A 407 -18.91 28.07 -2.92
N SER A 408 -20.09 28.68 -3.08
CA SER A 408 -20.58 29.75 -2.20
C SER A 408 -20.71 29.34 -0.73
N ASN A 409 -21.04 28.07 -0.47
CA ASN A 409 -21.24 27.51 0.87
C ASN A 409 -19.96 27.00 1.55
N ILE A 410 -18.80 27.07 0.88
CA ILE A 410 -17.55 26.56 1.45
C ILE A 410 -16.92 27.60 2.37
N ILE A 411 -16.75 27.23 3.64
CA ILE A 411 -16.14 28.06 4.68
C ILE A 411 -14.62 28.21 4.47
N SER A 412 -13.94 27.15 4.03
CA SER A 412 -12.49 27.16 3.83
C SER A 412 -12.03 26.18 2.75
N ILE A 413 -11.12 26.63 1.87
CA ILE A 413 -10.43 25.80 0.88
C ILE A 413 -8.92 25.98 1.04
N LYS A 414 -8.19 24.95 1.49
CA LYS A 414 -6.72 25.10 1.64
C LYS A 414 -6.01 25.14 0.28
N ASP A 415 -6.27 24.18 -0.60
CA ASP A 415 -5.64 24.10 -1.92
C ASP A 415 -6.72 24.06 -3.01
N LEU A 416 -6.63 25.00 -3.97
CA LEU A 416 -7.59 25.12 -5.07
C LEU A 416 -6.89 25.09 -6.43
N SER A 417 -7.30 24.15 -7.28
CA SER A 417 -6.83 24.03 -8.66
C SER A 417 -8.02 23.85 -9.61
N LEU A 418 -8.30 24.84 -10.44
CA LEU A 418 -9.37 24.79 -11.44
C LEU A 418 -8.78 25.04 -12.83
N SER A 419 -8.88 24.06 -13.73
CA SER A 419 -8.50 24.16 -15.14
C SER A 419 -9.71 23.83 -16.00
N SER A 420 -10.33 24.85 -16.59
CA SER A 420 -11.50 24.68 -17.45
C SER A 420 -11.14 24.84 -18.92
N SER A 421 -11.60 23.90 -19.75
CA SER A 421 -11.56 24.00 -21.22
C SER A 421 -12.85 24.56 -21.83
N SER A 422 -13.89 24.85 -21.01
CA SER A 422 -15.13 25.44 -21.51
C SER A 422 -14.87 26.82 -22.13
N LYS A 423 -15.67 27.17 -23.15
CA LYS A 423 -15.65 28.52 -23.75
C LYS A 423 -15.92 29.60 -22.70
N LYS A 424 -16.72 29.30 -21.68
CA LYS A 424 -17.13 30.24 -20.64
C LYS A 424 -17.50 29.49 -19.36
N THR A 425 -16.80 29.77 -18.27
CA THR A 425 -17.03 29.13 -16.96
C THR A 425 -17.43 30.16 -15.91
N THR A 426 -18.48 29.84 -15.15
CA THR A 426 -18.95 30.62 -14.00
C THR A 426 -18.58 29.89 -12.71
N VAL A 427 -17.82 30.56 -11.84
CA VAL A 427 -17.52 30.04 -10.50
C VAL A 427 -18.12 31.00 -9.48
N LEU A 428 -19.00 30.51 -8.62
CA LEU A 428 -19.52 31.26 -7.49
C LEU A 428 -18.61 30.98 -6.30
N PHE A 429 -17.69 31.89 -5.99
CA PHE A 429 -16.77 31.71 -4.88
C PHE A 429 -17.43 31.94 -3.52
N PRO A 430 -16.84 31.45 -2.41
CA PRO A 430 -17.30 31.75 -1.06
C PRO A 430 -17.42 33.25 -0.82
N HIS A 431 -18.50 33.64 -0.14
CA HIS A 431 -18.68 34.98 0.42
C HIS A 431 -18.50 34.92 1.93
N TYR A 432 -17.61 35.76 2.44
CA TYR A 432 -17.36 35.88 3.88
C TYR A 432 -18.20 37.04 4.43
N ASP A 433 -18.75 36.84 5.62
CA ASP A 433 -19.45 37.88 6.36
C ASP A 433 -18.45 38.92 6.92
N GLN A 434 -18.97 40.03 7.42
CA GLN A 434 -18.12 41.15 7.86
C GLN A 434 -17.21 40.79 9.05
N THR A 435 -17.64 39.88 9.93
CA THR A 435 -16.88 39.40 11.09
C THR A 435 -15.73 38.47 10.67
N GLN A 436 -15.95 37.54 9.75
CA GLN A 436 -14.90 36.71 9.17
C GLN A 436 -13.90 37.56 8.39
N LEU A 437 -14.41 38.51 7.60
CA LEU A 437 -13.57 39.46 6.87
C LEU A 437 -12.73 40.30 7.85
N GLN A 438 -13.32 40.82 8.93
CA GLN A 438 -12.59 41.57 9.95
C GLN A 438 -11.41 40.76 10.49
N HIS A 439 -11.59 39.48 10.83
CA HIS A 439 -10.50 38.62 11.31
C HIS A 439 -9.32 38.51 10.32
N TYR A 440 -9.59 38.49 9.00
CA TYR A 440 -8.52 38.42 7.98
C TYR A 440 -7.82 39.76 7.72
N PHE A 441 -8.48 40.88 8.03
CA PHE A 441 -8.03 42.23 7.69
C PHE A 441 -7.72 43.13 8.89
N THR A 442 -7.94 42.68 10.13
CA THR A 442 -7.65 43.46 11.34
C THR A 442 -6.21 43.92 11.39
N SER A 443 -5.27 43.08 10.94
CA SER A 443 -3.84 43.40 10.89
C SER A 443 -3.42 44.35 9.76
N VAL A 444 -4.30 44.58 8.78
CA VAL A 444 -4.04 45.37 7.57
C VAL A 444 -4.71 46.75 7.65
N GLY A 445 -5.61 46.95 8.62
CA GLY A 445 -6.37 48.19 8.79
C GLY A 445 -7.44 48.42 7.71
N ILE A 446 -7.63 47.49 6.78
CA ILE A 446 -8.59 47.63 5.67
C ILE A 446 -9.98 47.26 6.16
N LYS A 447 -10.96 48.17 6.04
CA LYS A 447 -12.39 47.82 6.19
C LYS A 447 -12.83 46.98 4.98
N PRO A 448 -13.10 45.69 5.14
CA PRO A 448 -13.47 44.85 4.01
C PRO A 448 -14.88 45.19 3.54
N LYS A 449 -15.09 45.31 2.23
CA LYS A 449 -16.43 45.45 1.66
C LYS A 449 -17.15 44.09 1.70
N PRO A 450 -18.41 44.04 2.17
CA PRO A 450 -19.21 42.82 2.15
C PRO A 450 -19.33 42.29 0.71
N LYS A 451 -19.38 40.96 0.55
CA LYS A 451 -19.47 40.24 -0.76
C LYS A 451 -18.21 40.24 -1.63
N SER A 452 -17.04 40.59 -1.08
CA SER A 452 -15.77 40.39 -1.79
C SER A 452 -15.51 38.89 -2.00
N ILE A 453 -15.10 38.49 -3.21
CA ILE A 453 -14.62 37.13 -3.49
C ILE A 453 -13.24 36.99 -2.85
N ILE A 454 -13.15 36.30 -1.72
CA ILE A 454 -11.89 36.09 -1.01
C ILE A 454 -11.55 34.60 -1.05
N LEU A 455 -10.32 34.27 -1.43
CA LEU A 455 -9.83 32.91 -1.32
C LEU A 455 -8.68 32.88 -0.34
N CYS A 456 -8.92 32.29 0.82
CA CYS A 456 -7.90 31.98 1.81
C CYS A 456 -7.33 30.60 1.49
N CYS A 457 -6.26 30.54 0.71
CA CYS A 457 -5.65 29.29 0.25
C CYS A 457 -4.14 29.30 0.47
N ASN A 458 -3.57 28.11 0.67
CA ASN A 458 -2.14 27.86 0.65
C ASN A 458 -1.62 27.79 -0.79
N SER A 459 -2.43 27.31 -1.72
CA SER A 459 -2.08 27.19 -3.14
C SER A 459 -3.29 27.46 -4.04
N LEU A 460 -3.04 28.15 -5.16
CA LEU A 460 -4.05 28.48 -6.16
C LEU A 460 -3.55 28.24 -7.59
N ILE A 461 -4.34 27.51 -8.36
CA ILE A 461 -4.21 27.39 -9.82
C ILE A 461 -5.58 27.69 -10.44
N LEU A 462 -5.66 28.68 -11.33
CA LEU A 462 -6.86 29.02 -12.10
C LEU A 462 -6.48 29.13 -13.58
N ARG A 463 -6.97 28.25 -14.44
CA ARG A 463 -6.74 28.26 -15.89
C ARG A 463 -8.04 28.13 -16.67
N GLY A 464 -8.30 29.03 -17.61
CA GLY A 464 -9.48 28.99 -18.47
C GLY A 464 -10.30 30.29 -18.48
N ASN A 465 -11.43 30.25 -19.20
CA ASN A 465 -12.29 31.41 -19.44
C ASN A 465 -13.29 31.63 -18.29
N PHE A 466 -12.79 31.94 -17.11
CA PHE A 466 -13.62 32.23 -15.93
C PHE A 466 -14.22 33.64 -15.99
N LEU A 467 -15.51 33.76 -15.70
CA LEU A 467 -16.24 35.04 -15.60
C LEU A 467 -15.97 35.76 -14.28
N VAL A 468 -14.70 36.06 -14.03
CA VAL A 468 -14.25 36.68 -12.79
C VAL A 468 -13.40 37.89 -13.17
N SER A 469 -13.90 39.09 -12.92
CA SER A 469 -13.21 40.34 -13.28
C SER A 469 -12.27 40.85 -12.19
N LYS A 470 -12.56 40.50 -10.92
CA LYS A 470 -11.80 40.86 -9.72
C LYS A 470 -11.64 39.65 -8.81
N LEU A 471 -10.41 39.37 -8.39
CA LEU A 471 -10.08 38.27 -7.49
C LEU A 471 -9.29 38.79 -6.29
N PHE A 472 -9.75 38.51 -5.07
CA PHE A 472 -9.01 38.78 -3.85
C PHE A 472 -8.46 37.48 -3.28
N LEU A 473 -7.14 37.42 -3.08
CA LEU A 473 -6.44 36.24 -2.59
C LEU A 473 -5.75 36.57 -1.27
N VAL A 474 -6.01 35.76 -0.25
CA VAL A 474 -5.30 35.77 1.03
C VAL A 474 -4.44 34.52 1.06
N LEU A 475 -3.11 34.71 1.10
CA LEU A 475 -2.13 33.65 1.07
C LEU A 475 -1.39 33.59 2.42
N SER A 476 -1.38 32.41 3.01
CA SER A 476 -0.70 32.12 4.28
C SER A 476 0.80 31.86 4.09
N HIS A 477 1.21 31.49 2.87
CA HIS A 477 2.57 31.10 2.50
C HIS A 477 3.09 31.92 1.31
N ILE A 478 4.40 31.86 1.07
CA ILE A 478 5.07 32.55 -0.06
C ILE A 478 4.88 31.80 -1.40
N THR A 479 3.72 31.18 -1.59
CA THR A 479 3.37 30.46 -2.81
C THR A 479 2.84 31.45 -3.85
N ILE A 480 3.30 31.32 -5.09
CA ILE A 480 2.83 32.16 -6.19
C ILE A 480 1.59 31.51 -6.81
N PRO A 481 0.44 32.20 -6.87
CA PRO A 481 -0.73 31.68 -7.57
C PRO A 481 -0.45 31.58 -9.07
N THR A 482 -0.94 30.51 -9.70
CA THR A 482 -0.88 30.35 -11.16
C THR A 482 -2.23 30.77 -11.75
N ILE A 483 -2.24 31.82 -12.56
CA ILE A 483 -3.48 32.43 -13.05
C ILE A 483 -3.40 32.67 -14.57
N GLU A 484 -4.20 31.89 -15.30
CA GLU A 484 -4.37 31.94 -16.75
C GLU A 484 -5.83 32.21 -17.09
N CYS A 485 -6.31 33.37 -16.66
CA CYS A 485 -7.70 33.82 -16.84
C CYS A 485 -7.72 35.11 -17.69
N PRO A 486 -8.17 35.08 -18.96
CA PRO A 486 -8.17 36.26 -19.83
C PRO A 486 -9.10 37.40 -19.38
N LEU A 487 -10.25 37.06 -18.78
CA LEU A 487 -11.26 38.04 -18.35
C LEU A 487 -10.94 38.69 -17.00
N LEU A 488 -9.89 38.22 -16.32
CA LEU A 488 -9.50 38.72 -15.01
C LEU A 488 -8.70 40.00 -15.16
N ASN A 489 -9.33 41.12 -14.84
CA ASN A 489 -8.71 42.45 -15.01
C ASN A 489 -8.02 42.94 -13.73
N ARG A 490 -8.42 42.42 -12.56
CA ARG A 490 -7.88 42.87 -11.27
C ARG A 490 -7.59 41.71 -10.32
N ILE A 491 -6.40 41.72 -9.73
CA ILE A 491 -5.96 40.75 -8.73
C ILE A 491 -5.52 41.53 -7.49
N ILE A 492 -6.01 41.14 -6.33
CA ILE A 492 -5.55 41.66 -5.05
C ILE A 492 -4.91 40.50 -4.28
N LEU A 493 -3.62 40.61 -3.95
CA LEU A 493 -2.84 39.60 -3.25
C LEU A 493 -2.51 40.10 -1.85
N HIS A 494 -2.92 39.36 -0.82
CA HIS A 494 -2.61 39.64 0.57
C HIS A 494 -1.80 38.49 1.17
N TYR A 495 -0.54 38.73 1.54
CA TYR A 495 0.31 37.72 2.19
C TYR A 495 0.37 37.97 3.71
N GLN A 496 -0.15 37.03 4.51
CA GLN A 496 -0.34 37.25 5.95
C GLN A 496 0.93 37.10 6.80
N ASN A 497 1.85 36.19 6.43
CA ASN A 497 2.91 35.70 7.33
C ASN A 497 4.34 36.04 6.85
N VAL A 498 4.50 36.99 5.95
CA VAL A 498 5.81 37.31 5.36
C VAL A 498 6.08 38.79 5.45
N GLU A 499 7.24 39.32 5.07
CA GLU A 499 7.48 40.76 5.01
C GLU A 499 7.96 41.22 3.64
N CYS A 500 7.16 42.05 2.97
CA CYS A 500 7.57 42.65 1.70
C CYS A 500 8.55 43.79 1.97
N ILE A 501 9.83 43.56 1.66
CA ILE A 501 10.91 44.53 1.85
C ILE A 501 11.29 45.28 0.57
N GLY A 502 10.72 44.90 -0.58
CA GLY A 502 10.89 45.64 -1.83
C GLY A 502 10.40 44.88 -3.05
N PHE A 503 10.37 45.57 -4.19
CA PHE A 503 10.07 44.97 -5.50
C PHE A 503 11.16 45.37 -6.49
N ASP A 504 11.79 44.38 -7.11
CA ASP A 504 12.80 44.61 -8.15
C ASP A 504 12.12 44.73 -9.51
N LEU A 505 12.13 45.94 -10.05
CA LEU A 505 11.55 46.30 -11.33
C LEU A 505 12.21 45.60 -12.52
N LEU A 506 13.52 45.34 -12.46
CA LEU A 506 14.28 44.72 -13.55
C LEU A 506 14.00 43.23 -13.63
N THR A 507 14.00 42.56 -12.47
CA THR A 507 13.78 41.11 -12.41
C THR A 507 12.32 40.72 -12.23
N GLN A 508 11.43 41.69 -12.01
CA GLN A 508 10.00 41.46 -11.76
C GLN A 508 9.75 40.57 -10.53
N LYS A 509 10.65 40.63 -9.54
CA LYS A 509 10.62 39.81 -8.32
C LYS A 509 10.25 40.64 -7.10
N LEU A 510 9.36 40.10 -6.26
CA LEU A 510 9.10 40.61 -4.93
C LEU A 510 10.21 40.13 -3.99
N LYS A 511 10.85 41.04 -3.26
CA LYS A 511 11.78 40.71 -2.18
C LYS A 511 10.98 40.57 -0.90
N ILE A 512 11.05 39.38 -0.32
CA ILE A 512 10.23 38.98 0.80
C ILE A 512 11.12 38.41 1.90
N LEU A 513 11.03 38.96 3.11
CA LEU A 513 11.68 38.47 4.31
C LEU A 513 10.73 37.53 5.07
N SER A 514 11.09 36.27 5.24
CA SER A 514 10.32 35.34 6.07
C SER A 514 10.69 35.53 7.54
N PRO A 515 9.73 35.86 8.44
CA PRO A 515 10.01 35.98 9.87
C PRO A 515 10.43 34.64 10.50
N LEU A 516 10.01 33.51 9.92
CA LEU A 516 10.36 32.17 10.41
C LEU A 516 11.81 31.78 10.10
N ASN A 517 12.34 32.19 8.94
CA ASN A 517 13.66 31.73 8.47
C ASN A 517 14.73 32.82 8.50
N LYS A 518 14.39 34.08 8.82
CA LYS A 518 15.28 35.27 8.71
C LYS A 518 16.00 35.39 7.35
N CYS A 519 15.53 34.70 6.31
CA CYS A 519 16.11 34.71 4.98
C CYS A 519 15.30 35.62 4.06
N CYS A 520 16.01 36.44 3.28
CA CYS A 520 15.44 37.18 2.17
C CYS A 520 15.24 36.23 0.98
N SER A 521 14.01 36.11 0.52
CA SER A 521 13.62 35.33 -0.66
C SER A 521 13.13 36.28 -1.75
N CYS A 522 13.54 36.02 -3.00
CA CYS A 522 13.04 36.76 -4.16
C CYS A 522 12.03 35.89 -4.89
N VAL A 523 10.76 36.30 -4.87
CA VAL A 523 9.65 35.54 -5.43
C VAL A 523 9.14 36.22 -6.70
N SER A 524 9.20 35.50 -7.80
CA SER A 524 8.69 35.95 -9.10
C SER A 524 7.16 35.86 -9.11
N ILE A 525 6.47 36.88 -8.60
CA ILE A 525 4.99 36.95 -8.67
C ILE A 525 4.50 36.86 -10.12
N LEU A 526 5.32 37.29 -11.09
CA LEU A 526 4.91 37.57 -12.46
C LEU A 526 5.14 36.41 -13.44
N SER A 527 5.85 35.34 -13.05
CA SER A 527 6.13 34.22 -13.98
C SER A 527 4.91 33.34 -14.27
N ASN A 528 3.92 33.31 -13.37
CA ASN A 528 2.82 32.35 -13.43
C ASN A 528 1.45 33.01 -13.73
N ILE A 529 1.42 34.30 -14.09
CA ILE A 529 0.21 35.06 -14.41
C ILE A 529 0.25 35.50 -15.89
N THR A 530 -0.64 34.96 -16.73
CA THR A 530 -0.68 35.34 -18.15
C THR A 530 -1.33 36.70 -18.37
N GLN A 531 -0.95 37.36 -19.47
CA GLN A 531 -1.44 38.70 -19.86
C GLN A 531 -1.23 39.76 -18.78
N LEU A 532 -0.15 39.64 -17.99
CA LEU A 532 0.17 40.52 -16.87
C LEU A 532 0.05 42.02 -17.22
N ASN A 533 0.54 42.42 -18.39
CA ASN A 533 0.51 43.81 -18.86
C ASN A 533 -0.91 44.36 -19.13
N GLN A 534 -1.96 43.56 -18.94
CA GLN A 534 -3.35 43.95 -19.11
C GLN A 534 -4.14 43.89 -17.78
N LYS A 535 -3.47 43.52 -16.67
CA LYS A 535 -4.10 43.29 -15.36
C LYS A 535 -3.60 44.30 -14.33
N LYS A 536 -4.51 44.80 -13.48
CA LYS A 536 -4.20 45.61 -12.29
C LYS A 536 -3.94 44.68 -11.12
N ILE A 537 -2.70 44.61 -10.63
CA ILE A 537 -2.33 43.77 -9.49
C ILE A 537 -2.07 44.68 -8.28
N THR A 538 -2.76 44.44 -7.18
CA THR A 538 -2.55 45.14 -5.91
C THR A 538 -2.01 44.15 -4.89
N LEU A 539 -0.83 44.43 -4.35
CA LEU A 539 -0.24 43.67 -3.26
C LEU A 539 -0.55 44.41 -1.95
N LEU A 540 -1.19 43.71 -1.02
CA LEU A 540 -1.48 44.18 0.33
C LEU A 540 -0.54 43.47 1.30
N TYR A 541 0.11 44.25 2.15
CA TYR A 541 1.07 43.72 3.10
C TYR A 541 1.10 44.54 4.39
N LYS A 542 0.68 43.98 5.53
CA LYS A 542 0.50 44.74 6.79
C LYS A 542 -0.21 46.08 6.48
N THR A 543 0.40 47.23 6.77
CA THR A 543 -0.13 48.57 6.47
C THR A 543 0.27 49.12 5.09
N LYS A 544 1.07 48.40 4.30
CA LYS A 544 1.61 48.85 3.01
C LYS A 544 0.83 48.29 1.82
N VAL A 545 0.59 49.13 0.82
CA VAL A 545 -0.10 48.79 -0.42
C VAL A 545 0.83 49.06 -1.60
N PHE A 546 1.09 48.04 -2.43
CA PHE A 546 1.86 48.19 -3.67
C PHE A 546 0.94 47.97 -4.87
N LEU A 547 1.00 48.88 -5.84
CA LEU A 547 0.25 48.76 -7.08
C LEU A 547 1.18 48.40 -8.23
N LEU A 548 0.91 47.27 -8.88
CA LEU A 548 1.58 46.78 -10.07
C LEU A 548 0.62 46.91 -11.25
N CYS A 549 0.74 48.00 -12.02
CA CYS A 549 -0.02 48.27 -13.24
C CYS A 549 0.90 48.34 -14.46
N SER A 550 0.36 48.04 -15.65
CA SER A 550 1.10 48.28 -16.88
C SER A 550 1.07 49.77 -17.30
N PRO A 551 2.11 50.28 -17.98
CA PRO A 551 2.14 51.66 -18.45
C PRO A 551 1.02 52.03 -19.43
N LYS A 552 0.45 51.05 -20.16
CA LYS A 552 -0.60 51.28 -21.17
C LYS A 552 -1.99 51.55 -20.58
N MET A 553 -2.23 51.22 -19.31
CA MET A 553 -3.49 51.50 -18.61
C MET A 553 -3.53 52.88 -17.95
N ASN A 554 -2.40 53.58 -17.83
CA ASN A 554 -2.34 54.98 -17.37
C ASN A 554 -2.47 55.94 -18.56
N LYS A 555 -3.66 56.01 -19.19
CA LYS A 555 -3.92 57.06 -20.20
C LYS A 555 -4.22 58.43 -19.59
N ASN A 556 -4.52 58.50 -18.29
CA ASN A 556 -4.65 59.76 -17.56
C ASN A 556 -3.91 59.66 -16.21
N PRO A 557 -2.59 59.94 -16.14
CA PRO A 557 -2.03 60.36 -14.87
C PRO A 557 -2.76 61.64 -14.42
N PRO A 558 -3.02 61.84 -13.12
CA PRO A 558 -3.65 63.07 -12.64
C PRO A 558 -2.79 64.26 -13.11
N ARG A 559 -3.42 65.22 -13.80
CA ARG A 559 -2.77 66.46 -14.24
C ARG A 559 -2.32 67.22 -12.98
N SER A 560 -1.05 67.11 -12.63
CA SER A 560 -0.43 68.02 -11.66
C SER A 560 -0.40 69.43 -12.28
N LYS A 561 -1.25 70.33 -11.78
CA LYS A 561 -1.09 71.76 -12.07
C LYS A 561 0.27 72.20 -11.52
N SER A 562 1.05 72.82 -12.39
CA SER A 562 2.37 73.36 -12.13
C SER A 562 2.41 74.23 -10.88
N ARG A 563 3.22 73.84 -9.89
CA ARG A 563 3.93 74.78 -9.02
C ARG A 563 5.22 74.13 -8.54
N THR A 564 6.30 74.82 -8.88
CA THR A 564 7.69 74.53 -8.55
C THR A 564 7.89 74.32 -7.06
N THR A 565 8.42 73.16 -6.64
CA THR A 565 9.29 72.98 -5.47
C THR A 565 9.93 71.58 -5.49
N ASN A 566 11.24 71.56 -5.69
CA ASN A 566 12.24 70.50 -5.42
C ASN A 566 11.81 69.02 -5.44
N GLN A 567 11.74 68.43 -6.64
CA GLN A 567 11.95 66.98 -6.80
C GLN A 567 13.44 66.65 -6.69
N LYS A 568 13.86 65.94 -5.63
CA LYS A 568 15.16 65.26 -5.62
C LYS A 568 15.13 64.09 -6.60
N ARG A 569 15.67 64.30 -7.80
CA ARG A 569 16.10 63.24 -8.72
C ARG A 569 17.23 62.45 -8.06
N LEU A 570 17.01 61.16 -7.81
CA LEU A 570 18.12 60.20 -7.77
C LEU A 570 18.44 59.84 -9.24
N PHE A 571 19.67 60.18 -9.65
CA PHE A 571 20.29 60.08 -10.99
C PHE A 571 19.83 58.87 -11.84
N GLY A 572 19.71 58.89 -13.17
CA GLY A 572 20.28 59.74 -14.21
C GLY A 572 20.58 58.86 -15.43
N SER A 573 19.63 58.73 -16.37
CA SER A 573 19.92 58.35 -17.77
C SER A 573 18.71 58.61 -18.66
N LYS A 574 18.98 59.18 -19.83
CA LYS A 574 17.99 59.51 -20.86
C LYS A 574 17.45 58.22 -21.49
N SER A 575 16.21 57.85 -21.20
CA SER A 575 15.40 57.04 -22.11
C SER A 575 13.90 57.32 -21.90
N PRO A 576 13.11 57.53 -22.96
CA PRO A 576 11.69 57.81 -22.83
C PRO A 576 10.89 56.51 -22.69
N ASN A 577 9.84 56.55 -21.87
CA ASN A 577 8.71 55.61 -21.82
C ASN A 577 8.96 54.24 -21.15
N LYS A 578 8.76 54.18 -19.83
CA LYS A 578 8.17 53.04 -19.07
C LYS A 578 8.06 53.42 -17.58
N GLY A 579 7.01 54.17 -17.23
CA GLY A 579 6.73 54.55 -15.83
C GLY A 579 5.65 53.67 -15.20
N LEU A 580 6.02 52.91 -14.17
CA LEU A 580 5.12 52.44 -13.11
C LEU A 580 5.17 53.52 -12.01
N TYR A 581 4.01 54.03 -11.59
CA TYR A 581 3.95 55.07 -10.56
C TYR A 581 3.90 54.42 -9.18
N LEU A 582 4.91 54.67 -8.35
CA LEU A 582 4.77 54.64 -6.90
C LEU A 582 3.95 55.87 -6.53
N LEU A 583 2.65 55.70 -6.28
CA LEU A 583 1.84 56.77 -5.71
C LEU A 583 2.15 56.86 -4.21
N SER A 584 3.09 57.73 -3.86
CA SER A 584 3.22 58.32 -2.54
C SER A 584 2.63 59.73 -2.63
N ASP A 585 1.32 59.87 -2.44
CA ASP A 585 0.72 61.21 -2.41
C ASP A 585 0.72 61.73 -0.97
N ASP A 586 1.66 62.62 -0.70
CA ASP A 586 1.43 63.74 0.21
C ASP A 586 0.42 64.66 -0.46
N THR A 587 -0.85 64.55 -0.03
CA THR A 587 -1.77 65.67 0.29
C THR A 587 -3.22 65.23 0.15
N SER A 588 -4.01 65.64 1.15
CA SER A 588 -5.46 65.61 1.16
C SER A 588 -6.04 66.42 -0.01
N SER A 589 -6.47 65.75 -1.08
CA SER A 589 -7.44 66.34 -2.01
C SER A 589 -8.33 65.29 -2.67
N SER A 590 -9.62 65.58 -2.61
CA SER A 590 -10.73 64.83 -3.20
C SER A 590 -10.62 64.82 -4.73
N SER A 591 -10.21 63.70 -5.31
CA SER A 591 -10.39 63.40 -6.74
C SER A 591 -11.06 62.04 -6.91
N SER A 592 -12.12 62.00 -7.72
CA SER A 592 -13.16 60.96 -7.68
C SER A 592 -12.83 59.65 -8.41
N ASP A 593 -11.67 59.48 -9.05
CA ASP A 593 -11.49 58.38 -10.02
C ASP A 593 -10.49 57.27 -9.63
N LEU A 594 -10.01 57.26 -8.39
CA LEU A 594 -9.47 56.05 -7.76
C LEU A 594 -10.62 55.37 -7.02
N ASP A 595 -10.91 54.09 -7.31
CA ASP A 595 -11.94 53.33 -6.61
C ASP A 595 -11.95 53.67 -5.10
N ASP A 596 -13.11 54.03 -4.57
CA ASP A 596 -13.31 54.31 -3.14
C ASP A 596 -12.90 53.12 -2.22
N ASP A 597 -12.50 51.99 -2.82
CA ASP A 597 -11.88 50.81 -2.20
C ASP A 597 -10.45 51.03 -1.65
N ILE A 598 -9.67 51.97 -2.21
CA ILE A 598 -8.22 52.12 -1.89
C ILE A 598 -7.86 53.52 -1.37
N LYS A 599 -8.71 54.53 -1.63
CA LYS A 599 -8.44 55.94 -1.27
C LYS A 599 -8.17 56.21 0.21
N GLN A 600 -8.55 55.31 1.12
CA GLN A 600 -8.38 55.51 2.57
C GLN A 600 -7.04 55.04 3.14
N TYR A 601 -6.15 54.40 2.36
CA TYR A 601 -5.02 53.66 2.95
C TYR A 601 -3.66 53.95 2.31
N ILE A 602 -3.38 55.22 2.02
CA ILE A 602 -2.02 55.70 1.82
C ILE A 602 -1.57 56.30 3.16
N TYR A 603 -0.87 55.52 3.97
CA TYR A 603 -0.19 56.01 5.17
C TYR A 603 1.31 56.07 4.90
N HIS A 604 1.88 57.25 5.07
CA HIS A 604 3.31 57.51 4.97
C HIS A 604 4.02 56.95 6.21
N SER A 605 5.17 56.30 6.00
CA SER A 605 6.12 56.04 7.07
C SER A 605 7.42 56.76 6.71
N ASP A 606 7.69 57.86 7.40
CA ASP A 606 8.96 58.58 7.35
C ASP A 606 10.07 57.68 7.93
N VAL A 607 10.89 57.07 7.08
CA VAL A 607 12.27 56.63 7.39
C VAL A 607 13.14 56.79 6.15
#